data_AF-A0A0Q9UBY2-F1
#
_entry.id   AF-A0A0Q9UBY2-F1
#
_cell.length_a   1.000
_cell.length_b   1.000
_cell.length_c   1.000
_cell.angle_alpha   90.00
_cell.angle_beta   90.00
_cell.angle_gamma   90.00
#
_symmetry.space_group_name_H-M   'P 1'
#
loop_
_entity.id
_entity.type
_entity.pdbx_description
1 polymer ?
#
loop_
_entity_poly.entity_id
_entity_poly.type
_entity_poly.pdbx_seq_one_letter_code
_entity_poly.pdbx_strand_id
1 'polypeptide(L)'
;MTQHAAPHEPPVPAAAPPVPIAPQGHLPAPTGPAQPAPTPEPGLTANSKTVKVRPWKQSTAVLAIIAQALFAVAAVANLYLAWFDIRIKGLLSDGDFDAVVSEAESADALYLPILALAGLAGIVMLVWLHRVWTSDRSDHALYTRGTGMAIGGWFIPFANVVLGPLALRDVLWGTEHANPRTRHDRPSTTPPLIIALWVVLAVNLVLAMLGRAAQRGIEQPDSLDSLVSTLQTGLTYEALGGVFGAAAGVVGILLIRKVMGFTRR
;
A
#
# COMPACT_ATOMS: atom_id res chain seq x y z
N MET A 1 -36.81 63.10 50.86
CA MET A 1 -36.56 61.68 51.17
C MET A 1 -35.07 61.45 51.13
N THR A 2 -34.44 61.48 52.30
CA THR A 2 -32.99 61.39 52.50
C THR A 2 -32.60 59.93 52.68
N GLN A 3 -31.86 59.39 51.71
CA GLN A 3 -31.43 58.00 51.68
C GLN A 3 -30.16 57.86 52.53
N HIS A 4 -30.25 57.17 53.67
CA HIS A 4 -29.11 56.88 54.53
C HIS A 4 -28.16 55.91 53.84
N ALA A 5 -26.89 56.31 53.68
CA ALA A 5 -25.81 55.47 53.19
C ALA A 5 -25.43 54.41 54.24
N ALA A 6 -25.35 53.15 53.82
CA ALA A 6 -24.97 52.03 54.65
C ALA A 6 -23.45 52.00 54.93
N PRO A 7 -22.99 51.41 56.06
CA PRO A 7 -21.60 51.44 56.47
C PRO A 7 -20.71 50.57 55.56
N HIS A 8 -19.53 51.08 55.20
CA HIS A 8 -18.50 50.31 54.50
C HIS A 8 -17.88 49.28 55.46
N GLU A 9 -18.06 48.01 55.14
CA GLU A 9 -17.40 46.89 55.79
C GLU A 9 -15.97 46.72 55.19
N PRO A 10 -14.92 46.60 56.02
CA PRO A 10 -13.56 46.42 55.53
C PRO A 10 -13.36 45.03 54.89
N PRO A 11 -12.52 44.92 53.85
CA PRO A 11 -12.32 43.67 53.13
C PRO A 11 -11.68 42.59 54.02
N VAL A 12 -12.27 41.40 53.99
CA VAL A 12 -11.79 40.20 54.66
C VAL A 12 -10.40 39.81 54.11
N PRO A 13 -9.39 39.54 54.96
CA PRO A 13 -8.07 39.10 54.51
C PRO A 13 -8.18 37.78 53.71
N ALA A 14 -7.62 37.78 52.50
CA ALA A 14 -7.57 36.60 51.65
C ALA A 14 -6.82 35.47 52.36
N ALA A 15 -7.44 34.28 52.43
CA ALA A 15 -6.83 33.09 53.00
C ALA A 15 -5.53 32.74 52.27
N ALA A 16 -4.48 32.45 53.03
CA ALA A 16 -3.18 32.08 52.49
C ALA A 16 -3.30 30.82 51.59
N PRO A 17 -2.59 30.78 50.45
CA PRO A 17 -2.63 29.64 49.54
C PRO A 17 -2.14 28.36 50.24
N PRO A 18 -2.76 27.20 49.94
CA PRO A 18 -2.36 25.94 50.54
C PRO A 18 -0.92 25.60 50.19
N VAL A 19 -0.16 25.16 51.19
CA VAL A 19 1.22 24.69 51.04
C VAL A 19 1.24 23.52 50.04
N PRO A 20 2.12 23.52 49.02
CA PRO A 20 2.26 22.40 48.10
C PRO A 20 2.62 21.12 48.85
N ILE A 21 1.73 20.13 48.81
CA ILE A 21 1.99 18.80 49.33
C ILE A 21 3.05 18.17 48.42
N ALA A 22 4.23 17.87 48.96
CA ALA A 22 5.27 17.16 48.24
C ALA A 22 4.71 15.82 47.72
N PRO A 23 4.94 15.46 46.44
CA PRO A 23 4.45 14.21 45.89
C PRO A 23 5.02 13.04 46.69
N GLN A 24 4.13 12.30 47.37
CA GLN A 24 4.49 11.05 48.01
C GLN A 24 4.97 10.10 46.92
N GLY A 25 6.29 9.81 46.94
CA GLY A 25 6.92 8.93 45.99
C GLY A 25 6.17 7.61 45.93
N HIS A 26 5.54 7.32 44.80
CA HIS A 26 5.04 6.00 44.49
C HIS A 26 6.26 5.06 44.48
N LEU A 27 6.37 4.23 45.53
CA LEU A 27 7.23 3.07 45.49
C LEU A 27 6.80 2.23 44.27
N PRO A 28 7.71 1.93 43.33
CA PRO A 28 7.37 1.10 42.19
C PRO A 28 6.86 -0.24 42.70
N ALA A 29 5.67 -0.64 42.23
CA ALA A 29 5.13 -1.96 42.49
C ALA A 29 6.19 -3.03 42.17
N PRO A 30 6.32 -4.10 42.98
CA PRO A 30 7.26 -5.16 42.70
C PRO A 30 7.01 -5.68 41.29
N THR A 31 7.97 -5.46 40.42
CA THR A 31 8.00 -6.00 39.07
C THR A 31 7.77 -7.50 39.19
N GLY A 32 6.63 -7.98 38.70
CA GLY A 32 6.38 -9.40 38.56
C GLY A 32 7.55 -10.09 37.85
N PRO A 33 7.74 -11.41 38.04
CA PRO A 33 8.86 -12.14 37.46
C PRO A 33 8.99 -11.77 35.98
N ALA A 34 10.16 -11.21 35.64
CA ALA A 34 10.47 -10.74 34.29
C ALA A 34 10.10 -11.86 33.31
N GLN A 35 9.14 -11.57 32.43
CA GLN A 35 8.69 -12.53 31.44
C GLN A 35 9.94 -12.97 30.65
N PRO A 36 10.28 -14.27 30.67
CA PRO A 36 11.52 -14.73 30.07
C PRO A 36 11.56 -14.30 28.61
N ALA A 37 12.65 -13.66 28.22
CA ALA A 37 12.85 -13.23 26.84
C ALA A 37 12.64 -14.42 25.90
N PRO A 38 11.88 -14.26 24.80
CA PRO A 38 11.60 -15.36 23.89
C PRO A 38 12.91 -15.98 23.41
N THR A 39 13.03 -17.30 23.60
CA THR A 39 14.20 -18.07 23.20
C THR A 39 14.38 -17.92 21.69
N PRO A 40 15.54 -17.46 21.19
CA PRO A 40 15.75 -17.29 19.75
C PRO A 40 15.64 -18.64 19.03
N GLU A 41 14.70 -18.78 18.09
CA GLU A 41 14.64 -20.00 17.28
C GLU A 41 15.91 -20.11 16.40
N PRO A 42 16.53 -21.30 16.32
CA PRO A 42 17.62 -21.54 15.38
C PRO A 42 17.08 -21.51 13.94
N GLY A 43 17.65 -20.65 13.09
CA GLY A 43 17.40 -20.71 11.65
C GLY A 43 18.66 -21.08 10.89
N LEU A 44 18.51 -21.61 9.68
CA LEU A 44 19.65 -21.96 8.83
C LEU A 44 20.03 -20.76 7.95
N THR A 45 21.33 -20.51 7.87
CA THR A 45 21.91 -19.64 6.85
C THR A 45 22.09 -20.39 5.53
N ALA A 46 22.36 -19.65 4.46
CA ALA A 46 22.70 -20.17 3.13
C ALA A 46 23.73 -21.33 3.12
N ASN A 47 24.65 -21.32 4.10
CA ASN A 47 25.69 -22.34 4.24
C ASN A 47 25.25 -23.53 5.12
N SER A 48 23.95 -23.71 5.33
CA SER A 48 23.38 -24.68 6.27
C SER A 48 23.87 -24.53 7.72
N LYS A 49 24.52 -23.40 8.06
CA LYS A 49 24.92 -23.13 9.45
C LYS A 49 23.73 -22.60 10.22
N THR A 50 23.43 -23.23 11.34
CA THR A 50 22.41 -22.78 12.28
C THR A 50 22.88 -21.49 12.95
N VAL A 51 22.21 -20.38 12.67
CA VAL A 51 22.50 -19.06 13.26
C VAL A 51 21.24 -18.57 13.98
N LYS A 52 21.43 -17.84 15.09
CA LYS A 52 20.32 -17.16 15.76
C LYS A 52 19.74 -16.11 14.83
N VAL A 53 18.59 -16.38 14.24
CA VAL A 53 17.95 -15.46 13.29
C VAL A 53 17.20 -14.38 14.07
N ARG A 54 17.78 -13.17 14.16
CA ARG A 54 17.12 -12.03 14.81
C ARG A 54 15.80 -11.70 14.12
N PRO A 55 14.71 -11.37 14.86
CA PRO A 55 13.45 -10.86 14.29
C PRO A 55 13.72 -9.76 13.27
N TRP A 56 12.92 -9.70 12.21
CA TRP A 56 12.96 -8.55 11.31
C TRP A 56 12.89 -7.27 12.13
N LYS A 57 13.69 -6.29 11.74
CA LYS A 57 13.60 -4.96 12.35
C LYS A 57 12.13 -4.54 12.28
N GLN A 58 11.58 -4.10 13.40
CA GLN A 58 10.19 -3.66 13.51
C GLN A 58 9.81 -2.70 12.37
N SER A 59 10.75 -1.86 11.93
CA SER A 59 10.60 -0.96 10.80
C SER A 59 10.30 -1.64 9.45
N THR A 60 10.82 -2.84 9.17
CA THR A 60 10.46 -3.60 7.95
C THR A 60 9.03 -4.10 8.01
N ALA A 61 8.58 -4.57 9.18
CA ALA A 61 7.20 -5.01 9.38
C ALA A 61 6.21 -3.83 9.28
N VAL A 62 6.57 -2.67 9.86
CA VAL A 62 5.78 -1.44 9.75
C VAL A 62 5.65 -1.00 8.29
N LEU A 63 6.75 -0.99 7.52
CA LEU A 63 6.70 -0.67 6.08
C LEU A 63 5.79 -1.63 5.29
N ALA A 64 5.80 -2.92 5.63
CA ALA A 64 4.91 -3.90 5.00
C ALA A 64 3.43 -3.62 5.26
N ILE A 65 3.10 -3.17 6.48
CA ILE A 65 1.73 -2.81 6.88
C ILE A 65 1.31 -1.52 6.16
N ILE A 66 2.19 -0.51 6.12
CA ILE A 66 1.93 0.75 5.42
C ILE A 66 1.71 0.49 3.93
N ALA A 67 2.57 -0.30 3.28
CA ALA A 67 2.41 -0.68 1.87
C ALA A 67 1.06 -1.38 1.62
N GLN A 68 0.68 -2.34 2.47
CA GLN A 68 -0.61 -3.03 2.36
C GLN A 68 -1.80 -2.08 2.53
N ALA A 69 -1.73 -1.17 3.50
CA ALA A 69 -2.78 -0.17 3.71
C ALA A 69 -2.91 0.76 2.50
N LEU A 70 -1.80 1.24 1.94
CA LEU A 70 -1.80 2.08 0.75
C LEU A 70 -2.37 1.33 -0.46
N PHE A 71 -2.01 0.07 -0.68
CA PHE A 71 -2.62 -0.75 -1.74
C PHE A 71 -4.12 -0.97 -1.53
N ALA A 72 -4.58 -1.14 -0.29
CA ALA A 72 -6.00 -1.30 0.01
C ALA A 72 -6.78 -0.02 -0.31
N VAL A 73 -6.27 1.14 0.13
CA VAL A 73 -6.90 2.45 -0.18
C VAL A 73 -6.87 2.70 -1.69
N ALA A 74 -5.75 2.43 -2.36
CA ALA A 74 -5.65 2.56 -3.81
C ALA A 74 -6.64 1.64 -4.53
N ALA A 75 -6.82 0.39 -4.08
CA ALA A 75 -7.79 -0.54 -4.67
C ALA A 75 -9.23 -0.04 -4.53
N VAL A 76 -9.62 0.47 -3.35
CA VAL A 76 -10.94 1.09 -3.15
C VAL A 76 -11.12 2.31 -4.05
N ALA A 77 -10.10 3.16 -4.15
CA ALA A 77 -10.15 4.33 -5.01
C ALA A 77 -10.30 3.98 -6.50
N ASN A 78 -9.63 2.92 -6.97
CA ASN A 78 -9.80 2.44 -8.35
C ASN A 78 -11.20 1.87 -8.61
N LEU A 79 -11.80 1.18 -7.64
CA LEU A 79 -13.20 0.72 -7.75
C LEU A 79 -14.17 1.90 -7.77
N TYR A 80 -13.86 2.96 -7.03
CA TYR A 80 -14.67 4.18 -7.02
C TYR A 80 -14.63 4.91 -8.36
N LEU A 81 -13.44 5.03 -8.98
CA LEU A 81 -13.32 5.55 -10.36
C LEU A 81 -14.09 4.69 -11.36
N ALA A 82 -13.96 3.35 -11.28
CA ALA A 82 -14.71 2.47 -12.17
C ALA A 82 -16.23 2.62 -12.03
N TRP A 83 -16.71 2.87 -10.81
CA TRP A 83 -18.11 3.17 -10.56
C TRP A 83 -18.53 4.51 -11.18
N PHE A 84 -17.70 5.55 -11.09
CA PHE A 84 -17.93 6.83 -11.79
C PHE A 84 -18.05 6.63 -13.30
N ASP A 85 -17.14 5.89 -13.92
CA ASP A 85 -17.14 5.65 -15.37
C ASP A 85 -18.44 4.97 -15.83
N ILE A 86 -18.93 4.00 -15.04
CA ILE A 86 -20.22 3.33 -15.28
C ILE A 86 -21.38 4.31 -15.15
N ARG A 87 -21.35 5.19 -14.14
CA ARG A 87 -22.39 6.22 -13.92
C ARG A 87 -22.42 7.25 -15.05
N ILE A 88 -21.27 7.79 -15.44
CA ILE A 88 -21.14 8.73 -16.57
C ILE A 88 -21.65 8.08 -17.86
N LYS A 89 -21.30 6.81 -18.10
CA LYS A 89 -21.81 6.05 -19.24
C LYS A 89 -23.34 5.94 -19.24
N GLY A 90 -23.95 5.74 -18.07
CA GLY A 90 -25.41 5.75 -17.90
C GLY A 90 -26.03 7.10 -18.26
N LEU A 91 -25.52 8.19 -17.67
CA LEU A 91 -25.99 9.55 -17.94
C LEU A 91 -25.84 9.93 -19.42
N LEU A 92 -24.74 9.53 -20.04
CA LEU A 92 -24.50 9.73 -21.47
C LEU A 92 -25.51 8.96 -22.34
N SER A 93 -25.95 7.78 -21.91
CA SER A 93 -27.01 7.01 -22.59
C SER A 93 -28.38 7.67 -22.44
N ASP A 94 -28.62 8.37 -21.32
CA ASP A 94 -29.87 9.06 -21.04
C ASP A 94 -29.94 10.46 -21.70
N GLY A 95 -28.82 10.94 -22.27
CA GLY A 95 -28.73 12.25 -22.90
C GLY A 95 -28.61 13.43 -21.92
N ASP A 96 -28.31 13.15 -20.65
CA ASP A 96 -28.13 14.17 -19.61
C ASP A 96 -26.69 14.71 -19.60
N PHE A 97 -26.38 15.56 -20.57
CA PHE A 97 -25.03 16.09 -20.77
C PHE A 97 -24.58 17.03 -19.65
N ASP A 98 -25.49 17.76 -19.03
CA ASP A 98 -25.16 18.67 -17.92
C ASP A 98 -24.68 17.87 -16.70
N ALA A 99 -25.36 16.76 -16.38
CA ALA A 99 -24.92 15.85 -15.32
C ALA A 99 -23.60 15.15 -15.67
N VAL A 100 -23.39 14.78 -16.95
CA VAL A 100 -22.12 14.19 -17.41
C VAL A 100 -20.94 15.14 -17.15
N VAL A 101 -21.08 16.43 -17.51
CA VAL A 101 -20.01 17.43 -17.32
C VAL A 101 -19.69 17.60 -15.83
N SER A 102 -20.71 17.77 -14.99
CA SER A 102 -20.51 17.93 -13.54
C SER A 102 -19.84 16.71 -12.89
N GLU A 103 -20.17 15.52 -13.36
CA GLU A 103 -19.60 14.28 -12.84
C GLU A 103 -18.15 14.08 -13.32
N ALA A 104 -17.87 14.42 -14.58
CA ALA A 104 -16.52 14.35 -15.16
C ALA A 104 -15.54 15.30 -14.45
N GLU A 105 -15.95 16.54 -14.14
CA GLU A 105 -15.13 17.48 -13.36
C GLU A 105 -14.79 16.93 -11.97
N SER A 106 -15.74 16.23 -11.34
CA SER A 106 -15.51 15.58 -10.04
C SER A 106 -14.53 14.41 -10.15
N ALA A 107 -14.59 13.63 -11.23
CA ALA A 107 -13.66 12.54 -11.50
C ALA A 107 -12.23 13.06 -11.78
N ASP A 108 -12.10 14.13 -12.57
CA ASP A 108 -10.81 14.77 -12.88
C ASP A 108 -10.10 15.28 -11.62
N ALA A 109 -10.86 15.84 -10.68
CA ALA A 109 -10.32 16.30 -9.39
C ALA A 109 -9.74 15.14 -8.54
N LEU A 110 -10.24 13.92 -8.72
CA LEU A 110 -9.79 12.73 -7.98
C LEU A 110 -8.68 11.96 -8.68
N TYR A 111 -8.53 12.10 -9.99
CA TYR A 111 -7.57 11.33 -10.78
C TYR A 111 -6.12 11.52 -10.31
N LEU A 112 -5.66 12.77 -10.17
CA LEU A 112 -4.30 13.08 -9.73
C LEU A 112 -4.00 12.57 -8.31
N PRO A 113 -4.85 12.80 -7.29
CA PRO A 113 -4.68 12.21 -5.95
C PRO A 113 -4.57 10.68 -5.96
N ILE A 114 -5.39 9.99 -6.76
CA ILE A 114 -5.39 8.53 -6.84
C ILE A 114 -4.11 8.03 -7.51
N LEU A 115 -3.65 8.70 -8.57
CA LEU A 115 -2.37 8.41 -9.20
C LEU A 115 -1.19 8.61 -8.23
N ALA A 116 -1.20 9.71 -7.47
CA ALA A 116 -0.18 9.98 -6.46
C ALA A 116 -0.19 8.93 -5.34
N LEU A 117 -1.37 8.49 -4.89
CA LEU A 117 -1.51 7.43 -3.91
C LEU A 117 -0.95 6.09 -4.42
N ALA A 118 -1.25 5.72 -5.67
CA ALA A 118 -0.70 4.51 -6.29
C ALA A 118 0.83 4.58 -6.43
N GLY A 119 1.35 5.75 -6.83
CA GLY A 119 2.80 6.00 -6.88
C GLY A 119 3.47 5.87 -5.50
N LEU A 120 2.86 6.46 -4.47
CA LEU A 120 3.34 6.33 -3.08
C LEU A 120 3.32 4.87 -2.61
N ALA A 121 2.24 4.12 -2.90
CA ALA A 121 2.15 2.70 -2.58
C ALA A 121 3.29 1.91 -3.23
N GLY A 122 3.58 2.18 -4.51
CA GLY A 122 4.70 1.60 -5.24
C GLY A 122 6.06 1.93 -4.61
N ILE A 123 6.32 3.19 -4.28
CA ILE A 123 7.57 3.62 -3.64
C ILE A 123 7.76 2.92 -2.28
N VAL A 124 6.74 2.93 -1.43
CA VAL A 124 6.81 2.27 -0.11
C VAL A 124 7.03 0.76 -0.27
N MET A 125 6.38 0.13 -1.25
CA MET A 125 6.61 -1.27 -1.59
C MET A 125 8.08 -1.52 -2.01
N LEU A 126 8.67 -0.65 -2.83
CA LEU A 126 10.08 -0.79 -3.25
C LEU A 126 11.06 -0.59 -2.10
N VAL A 127 10.79 0.37 -1.21
CA VAL A 127 11.59 0.57 0.01
C VAL A 127 11.50 -0.65 0.93
N TRP A 128 10.29 -1.20 1.09
CA TRP A 128 10.09 -2.46 1.80
C TRP A 128 10.86 -3.61 1.14
N LEU A 129 10.73 -3.77 -0.18
CA LEU A 129 11.39 -4.82 -0.96
C LEU A 129 12.91 -4.73 -0.84
N HIS A 130 13.49 -3.52 -0.93
CA HIS A 130 14.91 -3.28 -0.72
C HIS A 130 15.36 -3.77 0.66
N ARG A 131 14.59 -3.47 1.72
CA ARG A 131 14.92 -3.92 3.08
C ARG A 131 14.82 -5.42 3.26
N VAL A 132 13.85 -6.07 2.61
CA VAL A 132 13.73 -7.53 2.62
C VAL A 132 14.90 -8.15 1.84
N TRP A 133 15.26 -7.54 0.72
CA TRP A 133 16.35 -7.98 -0.14
C TRP A 133 17.66 -8.04 0.65
N THR A 134 18.03 -6.97 1.34
CA THR A 134 19.30 -6.85 2.10
C THR A 134 19.24 -7.44 3.51
N SER A 135 18.23 -8.23 3.84
CA SER A 135 18.03 -8.79 5.19
C SER A 135 18.73 -10.13 5.33
N ASP A 136 19.44 -10.37 6.44
CA ASP A 136 20.08 -11.67 6.74
C ASP A 136 19.09 -12.84 6.84
N ARG A 137 17.78 -12.55 6.84
CA ARG A 137 16.69 -13.54 6.79
C ARG A 137 16.34 -14.02 5.40
N SER A 138 17.05 -13.53 4.39
CA SER A 138 16.89 -14.00 3.03
C SER A 138 18.18 -14.69 2.61
N ASP A 139 18.06 -15.87 2.02
CA ASP A 139 19.22 -16.54 1.44
C ASP A 139 19.66 -15.84 0.15
N HIS A 140 20.72 -15.05 0.27
CA HIS A 140 21.28 -14.28 -0.84
C HIS A 140 22.03 -15.16 -1.86
N ALA A 141 22.43 -16.39 -1.50
CA ALA A 141 23.08 -17.30 -2.45
C ALA A 141 22.12 -17.74 -3.56
N LEU A 142 20.81 -17.65 -3.29
CA LEU A 142 19.76 -17.97 -4.27
C LEU A 142 19.40 -16.81 -5.19
N TYR A 143 19.80 -15.59 -4.83
CA TYR A 143 19.54 -14.41 -5.65
C TYR A 143 20.39 -14.46 -6.91
N THR A 144 19.77 -14.35 -8.08
CA THR A 144 20.52 -14.35 -9.34
C THR A 144 20.92 -12.93 -9.76
N ARG A 145 20.70 -11.92 -8.90
CA ARG A 145 20.80 -10.49 -9.23
C ARG A 145 21.31 -9.69 -8.04
N GLY A 146 22.02 -8.60 -8.31
CA GLY A 146 22.37 -7.60 -7.30
C GLY A 146 21.16 -6.73 -6.90
N THR A 147 21.22 -6.14 -5.72
CA THR A 147 20.17 -5.26 -5.16
C THR A 147 19.80 -4.11 -6.11
N GLY A 148 20.80 -3.50 -6.75
CA GLY A 148 20.58 -2.41 -7.72
C GLY A 148 19.72 -2.83 -8.91
N MET A 149 19.93 -4.04 -9.43
CA MET A 149 19.11 -4.57 -10.54
C MET A 149 17.71 -4.95 -10.08
N ALA A 150 17.58 -5.51 -8.87
CA ALA A 150 16.31 -5.93 -8.29
C ALA A 150 15.36 -4.75 -8.03
N ILE A 151 15.90 -3.60 -7.61
CA ILE A 151 15.12 -2.39 -7.33
C ILE A 151 15.07 -1.45 -8.54
N GLY A 152 16.20 -1.22 -9.20
CA GLY A 152 16.30 -0.33 -10.37
C GLY A 152 15.47 -0.79 -11.56
N GLY A 153 15.27 -2.10 -11.71
CA GLY A 153 14.45 -2.67 -12.78
C GLY A 153 12.99 -2.18 -12.80
N TRP A 154 12.46 -1.75 -11.65
CA TRP A 154 11.08 -1.26 -11.54
C TRP A 154 10.86 0.12 -12.17
N PHE A 155 11.92 0.90 -12.36
CA PHE A 155 11.84 2.25 -12.95
C PHE A 155 12.02 2.25 -14.47
N ILE A 156 12.45 1.13 -15.06
CA ILE A 156 12.64 0.98 -16.50
C ILE A 156 11.50 0.14 -17.05
N PRO A 157 10.55 0.69 -17.84
CA PRO A 157 9.33 -0.02 -18.23
C PRO A 157 9.56 -1.41 -18.82
N PHE A 158 10.47 -1.52 -19.78
CA PHE A 158 10.79 -2.80 -20.42
C PHE A 158 11.55 -3.76 -19.50
N ALA A 159 12.43 -3.22 -18.65
CA ALA A 159 13.15 -4.05 -17.69
C ALA A 159 12.21 -4.56 -16.60
N ASN A 160 11.19 -3.79 -16.20
CA ASN A 160 10.24 -4.16 -15.16
C ASN A 160 9.48 -5.45 -15.50
N VAL A 161 9.10 -5.63 -16.78
CA VAL A 161 8.40 -6.83 -17.28
C VAL A 161 9.21 -8.11 -17.05
N VAL A 162 10.55 -8.02 -17.05
CA VAL A 162 11.43 -9.17 -16.90
C VAL A 162 12.07 -9.23 -15.51
N LEU A 163 12.66 -8.13 -15.05
CA LEU A 163 13.38 -8.03 -13.78
C LEU A 163 12.45 -8.00 -12.57
N GLY A 164 11.29 -7.36 -12.66
CA GLY A 164 10.31 -7.30 -11.56
C GLY A 164 9.82 -8.69 -11.12
N PRO A 165 9.30 -9.55 -12.01
CA PRO A 165 8.88 -10.91 -11.64
C PRO A 165 10.05 -11.72 -11.09
N LEU A 166 11.23 -11.59 -11.68
CA LEU A 166 12.41 -12.34 -11.27
C LEU A 166 12.92 -11.89 -9.90
N ALA A 167 12.91 -10.60 -9.60
CA ALA A 167 13.26 -10.06 -8.29
C ALA A 167 12.30 -10.58 -7.20
N LEU A 168 10.99 -10.51 -7.43
CA LEU A 168 10.00 -11.03 -6.48
C LEU A 168 10.13 -12.54 -6.27
N ARG A 169 10.45 -13.27 -7.34
CA ARG A 169 10.67 -14.72 -7.30
C ARG A 169 11.90 -15.05 -6.47
N ASP A 170 13.01 -14.36 -6.71
CA ASP A 170 14.26 -14.52 -5.96
C ASP A 170 14.05 -14.21 -4.47
N VAL A 171 13.32 -13.13 -4.13
CA VAL A 171 12.97 -12.80 -2.73
C VAL A 171 12.09 -13.87 -2.10
N LEU A 172 11.06 -14.34 -2.80
CA LEU A 172 10.16 -15.36 -2.26
C LEU A 172 10.94 -16.65 -1.97
N TRP A 173 11.80 -17.07 -2.90
CA TRP A 173 12.65 -18.24 -2.70
C TRP A 173 13.68 -18.03 -1.61
N GLY A 174 14.36 -16.88 -1.57
CA GLY A 174 15.35 -16.58 -0.53
C GLY A 174 14.75 -16.54 0.86
N THR A 175 13.53 -16.02 1.00
CA THR A 175 12.81 -15.99 2.29
C THR A 175 12.18 -17.34 2.67
N GLU A 176 11.74 -18.12 1.69
CA GLU A 176 11.22 -19.48 1.91
C GLU A 176 12.34 -20.45 2.29
N HIS A 177 13.51 -20.37 1.66
CA HIS A 177 14.64 -21.25 1.92
C HIS A 177 15.30 -20.97 3.29
N ALA A 178 15.29 -19.70 3.73
CA ALA A 178 15.77 -19.33 5.06
C ALA A 178 14.87 -19.85 6.20
N ASN A 179 13.67 -20.36 5.89
CA ASN A 179 12.78 -20.95 6.88
C ASN A 179 13.19 -22.42 7.14
N PRO A 180 13.54 -22.79 8.40
CA PRO A 180 14.09 -24.11 8.75
C PRO A 180 13.13 -25.29 8.51
N ARG A 181 11.84 -25.02 8.24
CA ARG A 181 10.81 -26.06 8.03
C ARG A 181 10.51 -26.34 6.55
N THR A 182 11.08 -25.58 5.62
CA THR A 182 10.76 -25.70 4.19
C THR A 182 11.75 -26.59 3.44
N ARG A 183 11.24 -27.30 2.43
CA ARG A 183 12.06 -28.16 1.57
C ARG A 183 13.10 -27.31 0.85
N HIS A 184 14.34 -27.77 0.83
CA HIS A 184 15.49 -27.02 0.32
C HIS A 184 15.62 -27.09 -1.22
N ASP A 185 14.66 -27.69 -1.93
CA ASP A 185 14.72 -27.77 -3.38
C ASP A 185 14.27 -26.45 -3.99
N ARG A 186 15.13 -25.88 -4.85
CA ARG A 186 14.79 -24.68 -5.62
C ARG A 186 13.62 -24.98 -6.55
N PRO A 187 12.47 -24.30 -6.42
CA PRO A 187 11.36 -24.50 -7.36
C PRO A 187 11.80 -24.10 -8.77
N SER A 188 11.50 -24.93 -9.76
CA SER A 188 11.80 -24.62 -11.17
C SER A 188 10.84 -23.61 -11.79
N THR A 189 9.68 -23.39 -11.15
CA THR A 189 8.57 -22.59 -11.70
C THR A 189 8.33 -21.29 -10.93
N THR A 190 7.95 -20.24 -11.66
CA THR A 190 7.54 -18.97 -11.06
C THR A 190 6.28 -19.15 -10.20
N PRO A 191 6.24 -18.63 -8.96
CA PRO A 191 5.06 -18.70 -8.10
C PRO A 191 3.80 -18.13 -8.78
N PRO A 192 2.63 -18.78 -8.63
CA PRO A 192 1.40 -18.39 -9.32
C PRO A 192 0.94 -16.97 -8.97
N LEU A 193 1.25 -16.51 -7.75
CA LEU A 193 0.91 -15.17 -7.30
C LEU A 193 1.68 -14.07 -8.03
N ILE A 194 2.95 -14.34 -8.39
CA ILE A 194 3.75 -13.42 -9.21
C ILE A 194 3.21 -13.40 -10.64
N ILE A 195 2.85 -14.57 -11.18
CA ILE A 195 2.21 -14.67 -12.51
C ILE A 195 0.90 -13.89 -12.52
N ALA A 196 0.04 -14.08 -11.52
CA ALA A 196 -1.23 -13.37 -11.38
C ALA A 196 -1.03 -11.84 -11.34
N LEU A 197 -0.04 -11.36 -10.59
CA LEU A 197 0.27 -9.92 -10.54
C LEU A 197 0.61 -9.38 -11.92
N TRP A 198 1.50 -10.06 -12.66
CA TRP A 198 1.90 -9.61 -13.99
C TRP A 198 0.81 -9.73 -15.04
N VAL A 199 -0.03 -10.76 -14.98
CA VAL A 199 -1.20 -10.89 -15.85
C VAL A 199 -2.15 -9.72 -15.62
N VAL A 200 -2.48 -9.41 -14.36
CA VAL A 200 -3.37 -8.28 -14.03
C VAL A 200 -2.77 -6.95 -14.49
N LEU A 201 -1.48 -6.72 -14.27
CA LEU A 201 -0.79 -5.51 -14.74
C LEU A 201 -0.74 -5.42 -16.28
N ALA A 202 -0.52 -6.54 -16.97
CA ALA A 202 -0.50 -6.60 -18.43
C ALA A 202 -1.88 -6.30 -19.02
N VAL A 203 -2.94 -6.90 -18.46
CA VAL A 203 -4.32 -6.61 -18.87
C VAL A 203 -4.65 -5.14 -18.63
N ASN A 204 -4.30 -4.60 -17.47
CA ASN A 204 -4.52 -3.18 -17.18
C ASN A 204 -3.77 -2.26 -18.16
N LEU A 205 -2.54 -2.61 -18.53
CA LEU A 205 -1.76 -1.86 -19.53
C LEU A 205 -2.43 -1.88 -20.91
N VAL A 206 -2.94 -3.04 -21.34
CA VAL A 206 -3.66 -3.17 -22.61
C VAL A 206 -4.95 -2.33 -22.59
N LEU A 207 -5.72 -2.40 -21.50
CA LEU A 207 -6.93 -1.58 -21.35
C LEU A 207 -6.60 -0.07 -21.41
N ALA A 208 -5.53 0.36 -20.75
CA ALA A 208 -5.07 1.75 -20.83
C ALA A 208 -4.57 2.15 -22.23
N MET A 209 -4.03 1.22 -23.02
CA MET A 209 -3.69 1.47 -24.42
C MET A 209 -4.93 1.58 -25.30
N LEU A 210 -5.93 0.72 -25.08
CA LEU A 210 -7.22 0.75 -25.79
C LEU A 210 -8.02 2.01 -25.46
N GLY A 211 -8.08 2.42 -24.19
CA GLY A 211 -8.69 3.68 -23.77
C GLY A 211 -8.04 4.89 -24.46
N ARG A 212 -6.70 4.95 -24.46
CA ARG A 212 -5.97 6.00 -25.20
C ARG A 212 -6.18 5.95 -26.71
N ALA A 213 -6.35 4.77 -27.30
CA ALA A 213 -6.67 4.65 -28.72
C ALA A 213 -8.08 5.14 -29.01
N ALA A 214 -9.06 4.84 -28.14
CA ALA A 214 -10.41 5.36 -28.24
C ALA A 214 -10.44 6.89 -28.11
N GLN A 215 -9.65 7.47 -27.21
CA GLN A 215 -9.54 8.93 -27.04
C GLN A 215 -9.07 9.65 -28.31
N ARG A 216 -8.23 9.05 -29.15
CA ARG A 216 -7.85 9.66 -30.44
C ARG A 216 -9.04 9.81 -31.40
N GLY A 217 -10.05 8.93 -31.30
CA GLY A 217 -11.28 9.04 -32.07
C GLY A 217 -12.16 10.21 -31.64
N ILE A 218 -11.98 10.70 -30.41
CA ILE A 218 -12.71 11.87 -29.87
C ILE A 218 -12.21 13.18 -30.50
N GLU A 219 -10.94 13.24 -30.93
CA GLU A 219 -10.34 14.46 -31.49
C GLU A 219 -10.91 14.82 -32.87
N GLN A 220 -11.46 13.85 -33.62
CA GLN A 220 -12.04 14.04 -34.95
C GLN A 220 -13.29 13.18 -35.15
N PRO A 221 -14.42 13.52 -34.50
CA PRO A 221 -15.63 12.72 -34.61
C PRO A 221 -16.36 13.01 -35.93
N ASP A 222 -16.66 11.95 -36.69
CA ASP A 222 -17.44 12.06 -37.94
C ASP A 222 -18.91 12.47 -37.71
N SER A 223 -19.45 12.21 -36.52
CA SER A 223 -20.82 12.54 -36.12
C SER A 223 -20.96 12.58 -34.59
N LEU A 224 -22.09 13.12 -34.09
CA LEU A 224 -22.39 13.10 -32.65
C LEU A 224 -22.57 11.66 -32.14
N ASP A 225 -23.20 10.79 -32.91
CA ASP A 225 -23.38 9.38 -32.55
C ASP A 225 -22.04 8.64 -32.45
N SER A 226 -21.09 8.94 -33.36
CA SER A 226 -19.75 8.34 -33.30
C SER A 226 -18.96 8.84 -32.09
N LEU A 227 -19.12 10.12 -31.74
CA LEU A 227 -18.56 10.69 -30.51
C LEU A 227 -19.08 9.98 -29.26
N VAL A 228 -20.41 9.83 -29.13
CA VAL A 228 -21.04 9.16 -27.98
C VAL A 228 -20.59 7.71 -27.88
N SER A 229 -20.60 6.96 -28.98
CA SER A 229 -20.14 5.58 -29.03
C SER A 229 -18.66 5.43 -28.62
N THR A 230 -17.81 6.34 -29.09
CA THR A 230 -16.37 6.35 -28.76
C THR A 230 -16.15 6.66 -27.28
N LEU A 231 -16.89 7.64 -26.72
CA LEU A 231 -16.86 7.96 -25.29
C LEU A 231 -17.32 6.78 -24.43
N GLN A 232 -18.44 6.14 -24.77
CA GLN A 232 -18.94 4.96 -24.04
C GLN A 232 -17.93 3.81 -24.07
N THR A 233 -17.23 3.63 -25.19
CA THR A 233 -16.18 2.62 -25.34
C THR A 233 -14.97 2.96 -24.47
N GLY A 234 -14.53 4.23 -24.47
CA GLY A 234 -13.45 4.73 -23.60
C GLY A 234 -13.75 4.50 -22.11
N LEU A 235 -14.91 4.96 -21.64
CA LEU A 235 -15.38 4.77 -20.26
C LEU A 235 -15.46 3.28 -19.87
N THR A 236 -15.81 2.41 -20.83
CA THR A 236 -15.83 0.96 -20.57
C THR A 236 -14.42 0.42 -20.33
N TYR A 237 -13.42 0.85 -21.11
CA TYR A 237 -12.04 0.44 -20.90
C TYR A 237 -11.45 1.01 -19.61
N GLU A 238 -11.79 2.25 -19.25
CA GLU A 238 -11.38 2.89 -18.00
C GLU A 238 -11.98 2.18 -16.78
N ALA A 239 -13.28 1.87 -16.82
CA ALA A 239 -13.95 1.12 -15.75
C ALA A 239 -13.31 -0.26 -15.53
N LEU A 240 -13.06 -0.99 -16.61
CA LEU A 240 -12.35 -2.27 -16.55
C LEU A 240 -10.93 -2.08 -16.00
N GLY A 241 -10.23 -1.02 -16.43
CA GLY A 241 -8.91 -0.65 -15.90
C GLY A 241 -8.92 -0.45 -14.39
N GLY A 242 -9.91 0.28 -13.85
CA GLY A 242 -10.09 0.45 -12.41
C GLY A 242 -10.30 -0.88 -11.67
N VAL A 243 -11.11 -1.79 -12.22
CA VAL A 243 -11.30 -3.13 -11.62
C VAL A 243 -10.00 -3.94 -11.60
N PHE A 244 -9.24 -3.95 -12.71
CA PHE A 244 -7.95 -4.63 -12.75
C PHE A 244 -6.88 -3.94 -11.89
N GLY A 245 -6.91 -2.61 -11.76
CA GLY A 245 -6.09 -1.85 -10.83
C GLY A 245 -6.34 -2.26 -9.37
N ALA A 246 -7.61 -2.40 -8.98
CA ALA A 246 -7.98 -2.89 -7.67
C ALA A 246 -7.52 -4.34 -7.43
N ALA A 247 -7.70 -5.22 -8.42
CA ALA A 247 -7.20 -6.59 -8.37
C ALA A 247 -5.66 -6.63 -8.20
N ALA A 248 -4.92 -5.75 -8.87
CA ALA A 248 -3.47 -5.64 -8.74
C ALA A 248 -3.07 -5.28 -7.30
N GLY A 249 -3.77 -4.32 -6.69
CA GLY A 249 -3.60 -3.95 -5.28
C GLY A 249 -3.81 -5.13 -4.34
N VAL A 250 -4.88 -5.92 -4.54
CA VAL A 250 -5.15 -7.13 -3.76
C VAL A 250 -4.04 -8.16 -3.90
N VAL A 251 -3.61 -8.47 -5.13
CA VAL A 251 -2.52 -9.44 -5.37
C VAL A 251 -1.21 -8.93 -4.75
N GLY A 252 -0.91 -7.63 -4.82
CA GLY A 252 0.23 -7.01 -4.16
C GLY A 252 0.21 -7.20 -2.64
N ILE A 253 -0.94 -7.00 -1.99
CA ILE A 253 -1.12 -7.27 -0.56
C ILE A 253 -0.86 -8.74 -0.24
N LEU A 254 -1.43 -9.66 -1.02
CA LEU A 254 -1.24 -11.10 -0.82
C LEU A 254 0.23 -11.50 -0.99
N LEU A 255 0.96 -10.89 -1.92
CA LEU A 255 2.40 -11.09 -2.10
C LEU A 255 3.19 -10.67 -0.86
N ILE A 256 2.95 -9.45 -0.38
CA ILE A 256 3.60 -8.93 0.83
C ILE A 256 3.30 -9.83 2.03
N ARG A 257 2.03 -10.22 2.20
CA ARG A 257 1.61 -11.15 3.27
C ARG A 257 2.31 -12.49 3.17
N LYS A 258 2.46 -13.05 1.96
CA LYS A 258 3.15 -14.33 1.76
C LYS A 258 4.62 -14.24 2.21
N VAL A 259 5.33 -13.19 1.80
CA VAL A 259 6.72 -12.96 2.22
C VAL A 259 6.83 -12.73 3.74
N MET A 260 5.94 -11.92 4.31
CA MET A 260 5.87 -11.70 5.77
C MET A 260 5.51 -12.98 6.55
N GLY A 261 4.76 -13.90 5.95
CA GLY A 261 4.31 -15.15 6.57
C GLY A 261 5.46 -16.09 6.92
N PHE A 262 6.55 -16.04 6.15
CA PHE A 262 7.77 -16.81 6.43
C PHE A 262 8.55 -16.28 7.65
N THR A 263 8.18 -15.12 8.22
CA THR A 263 9.02 -14.41 9.21
C THR A 263 8.36 -14.09 10.55
N ARG A 264 7.04 -14.25 10.67
CA ARG A 264 6.25 -13.97 11.89
C ARG A 264 6.26 -15.10 12.94
N ARG A 265 7.32 -15.89 13.03
CA ARG A 265 7.45 -16.91 14.09
C ARG A 265 8.79 -16.76 14.78
#